data_AF-A0A7W8J530-F1
#
_entry.id   AF-A0A7W8J530-F1
#
_cell.length_a   1.000
_cell.length_b   1.000
_cell.length_c   1.000
_cell.angle_alpha   90.00
_cell.angle_beta   90.00
_cell.angle_gamma   90.00
#
_symmetry.space_group_name_H-M   'P 1'
#
loop_
_entity.id
_entity.type
_entity.pdbx_description
1 polymer ?
#
loop_
_entity_poly.entity_id
_entity_poly.type
_entity_poly.pdbx_seq_one_letter_code
_entity_poly.pdbx_strand_id
1 'polypeptide(L)'
;MASLKSFASVDRFVTEIASPATLRPAYVLVGDEVFLYDRCRKAVLATLAPEDTRDFCLHDLDLAETGIFEVLDRAQTPSLMAPFQVLFVRNLKTLYGRASKKEEFAAIDAYFRSPNPQALLLFVADHLRIPTDLRKMDYQDKERFEKIRETLGDWCGTVELARVDENDAIKWVTTTAESRNIKFDPDAARELVDSLGADMMLIASEFEKLLLYVSAPTAQPREGVLPTAEAGAPSFAPLAKGGVSSEARPFSSSAPQSQDVISTGGIALAAAAEQPAFLPTPSAQPLTKNRVTLGDVETMVLAAKQRSLYELTDAISAKDRPRALLLLHGLLNASDGGEDAAIGHLYMLARTFRQMLIISEKNVRDSRAIWQALWQGFRMPPFAAEDLIKQARRYKSRRELTRAIRLVARADLELRSSPANKLLVLERLILDLSTEPKPTPYDPTHQFAMEL
;
A
#
# COMPACT_ATOMS: atom_id res chain seq x y z
N MET A 1 3.19 -10.80 23.14
CA MET A 1 3.19 -11.40 21.79
C MET A 1 4.61 -11.68 21.38
N ALA A 2 4.90 -12.81 20.75
CA ALA A 2 6.21 -13.03 20.15
C ALA A 2 6.41 -12.00 19.03
N SER A 3 7.51 -11.24 19.06
CA SER A 3 7.84 -10.29 18.00
C SER A 3 8.02 -11.06 16.68
N LEU A 4 7.31 -10.61 15.64
CA LEU A 4 7.47 -11.14 14.28
C LEU A 4 8.84 -10.72 13.75
N LYS A 5 9.57 -11.62 13.10
CA LYS A 5 10.96 -11.38 12.72
C LYS A 5 11.08 -10.16 11.80
N SER A 6 10.19 -10.05 10.81
CA SER A 6 10.13 -8.91 9.89
C SER A 6 9.79 -7.57 10.55
N PHE A 7 9.23 -7.59 11.77
CA PHE A 7 8.81 -6.40 12.51
C PHE A 7 9.75 -6.07 13.67
N ALA A 8 10.64 -6.99 14.05
CA ALA A 8 11.44 -6.89 15.27
C ALA A 8 12.29 -5.61 15.38
N SER A 9 12.84 -5.14 14.26
CA SER A 9 13.60 -3.89 14.19
C SER A 9 12.72 -2.68 14.52
N VAL A 10 11.55 -2.59 13.88
CA VAL A 10 10.58 -1.52 14.11
C VAL A 10 9.97 -1.60 15.50
N ASP A 11 9.60 -2.79 15.98
CA ASP A 11 9.02 -2.96 17.31
C ASP A 11 10.03 -2.57 18.41
N ARG A 12 11.33 -2.86 18.21
CA ARG A 12 12.40 -2.38 19.09
C ARG A 12 12.47 -0.86 19.07
N PHE A 13 12.50 -0.25 17.89
CA PHE A 13 12.52 1.20 17.73
C PHE A 13 11.33 1.88 18.44
N VAL A 14 10.11 1.37 18.22
CA VAL A 14 8.89 1.87 18.87
C VAL A 14 9.00 1.76 20.39
N THR A 15 9.61 0.69 20.90
CA THR A 15 9.86 0.53 22.35
C THR A 15 10.89 1.52 22.87
N GLU A 16 11.98 1.77 22.11
CA GLU A 16 13.04 2.70 22.50
C GLU A 16 12.55 4.14 22.58
N ILE A 17 11.75 4.59 21.60
CA ILE A 17 11.23 5.97 21.57
C ILE A 17 10.17 6.25 22.63
N ALA A 18 9.52 5.20 23.16
CA ALA A 18 8.52 5.32 24.21
C ALA A 18 9.12 5.65 25.59
N SER A 19 10.44 5.54 25.76
CA SER A 19 11.12 5.77 27.02
C SER A 19 12.30 6.74 26.85
N PRO A 20 12.32 7.88 27.57
CA PRO A 20 13.43 8.83 27.52
C PRO A 20 14.79 8.22 27.88
N ALA A 21 14.82 7.16 28.69
CA ALA A 21 16.06 6.49 29.09
C ALA A 21 16.72 5.67 27.97
N THR A 22 15.94 5.29 26.94
CA THR A 22 16.39 4.45 25.82
C THR A 22 16.43 5.20 24.50
N LEU A 23 15.85 6.41 24.47
CA LEU A 23 15.82 7.27 23.29
C LEU A 23 17.23 7.73 22.91
N ARG A 24 17.65 7.40 21.70
CA ARG A 24 18.89 7.92 21.10
C ARG A 24 18.65 9.30 20.49
N PRO A 25 19.69 10.15 20.38
CA PRO A 25 19.56 11.48 19.76
C PRO A 25 19.25 11.39 18.25
N ALA A 26 19.58 10.26 17.61
CA ALA A 26 19.26 10.03 16.21
C ALA A 26 19.02 8.56 15.85
N TYR A 27 18.29 8.38 14.77
CA TYR A 27 18.05 7.09 14.13
C TYR A 27 18.20 7.19 12.61
N VAL A 28 18.61 6.09 11.98
CA VAL A 28 18.54 5.93 10.52
C VAL A 28 17.50 4.86 10.21
N LEU A 29 16.43 5.26 9.52
CA LEU A 29 15.43 4.37 8.95
C LEU A 29 15.92 3.92 7.58
N VAL A 30 16.37 2.66 7.47
CA VAL A 30 17.01 2.15 6.25
C VAL A 30 16.13 1.09 5.60
N GLY A 31 15.80 1.25 4.32
CA GLY A 31 15.00 0.29 3.56
C GLY A 31 13.79 0.91 2.87
N ASP A 32 13.25 0.18 1.89
CA ASP A 32 12.18 0.62 0.99
C ASP A 32 10.77 0.13 1.39
N GLU A 33 10.62 -0.52 2.56
CA GLU A 33 9.32 -1.02 3.02
C GLU A 33 8.47 0.11 3.63
N VAL A 34 7.66 0.75 2.76
CA VAL A 34 6.81 1.90 3.08
C VAL A 34 5.87 1.62 4.26
N PHE A 35 5.31 0.41 4.36
CA PHE A 35 4.42 0.07 5.46
C PHE A 35 5.12 0.15 6.83
N LEU A 36 6.38 -0.30 6.90
CA LEU A 36 7.18 -0.23 8.12
C LEU A 36 7.63 1.21 8.41
N TYR A 37 7.96 1.98 7.38
CA TYR A 37 8.23 3.43 7.52
C TYR A 37 7.03 4.16 8.13
N ASP A 38 5.82 3.94 7.60
CA ASP A 38 4.59 4.56 8.10
C ASP A 38 4.31 4.16 9.55
N ARG A 39 4.59 2.92 9.93
CA ARG A 39 4.49 2.45 11.32
C ARG A 39 5.47 3.21 12.22
N CYS A 40 6.73 3.36 11.82
CA CYS A 40 7.72 4.17 12.56
C CYS A 40 7.25 5.62 12.69
N ARG A 41 6.85 6.25 11.59
CA ARG A 41 6.41 7.64 11.56
C ARG A 41 5.20 7.86 12.46
N LYS A 42 4.17 7.02 12.36
CA LYS A 42 2.98 7.09 13.24
C LYS A 42 3.35 6.94 14.72
N ALA A 43 4.25 6.03 15.06
CA ALA A 43 4.68 5.84 16.45
C ALA A 43 5.45 7.06 16.99
N VAL A 44 6.34 7.64 16.19
CA VAL A 44 7.06 8.88 16.53
C VAL A 44 6.08 10.03 16.73
N LEU A 45 5.13 10.21 15.80
CA LEU A 45 4.13 11.28 15.91
C LEU A 45 3.24 11.11 17.15
N ALA A 46 2.79 9.89 17.44
CA ALA A 46 1.96 9.62 18.61
C ALA A 46 2.71 9.84 19.94
N THR A 47 4.02 9.60 19.97
CA THR A 47 4.82 9.61 21.21
C THR A 47 5.54 10.93 21.46
N LEU A 48 6.09 11.54 20.41
CA LEU A 48 7.04 12.66 20.50
C LEU A 48 6.53 13.94 19.80
N ALA A 49 5.47 13.87 19.00
CA ALA A 49 4.86 15.04 18.35
C ALA A 49 3.31 15.03 18.45
N PRO A 50 2.76 15.25 19.66
CA PRO A 50 1.32 15.34 19.91
C PRO A 50 0.63 16.37 19.01
N GLU A 51 -0.67 16.18 18.73
CA GLU A 51 -1.41 16.99 17.74
C GLU A 51 -1.34 18.50 18.02
N ASP A 52 -1.47 18.89 19.30
CA ASP A 52 -1.53 20.29 19.72
C ASP A 52 -0.23 21.07 19.49
N THR A 53 0.91 20.38 19.50
CA THR A 53 2.23 21.00 19.35
C THR A 53 2.91 20.62 18.04
N ARG A 54 2.27 19.79 17.21
CA ARG A 54 2.85 19.14 16.03
C ARG A 54 3.47 20.15 15.06
N ASP A 55 2.77 21.25 14.82
CA ASP A 55 3.21 22.29 13.89
C ASP A 55 4.53 22.96 14.31
N PHE A 56 4.86 22.94 15.61
CA PHE A 56 6.06 23.55 16.17
C PHE A 56 7.19 22.56 16.45
N CYS A 57 6.88 21.27 16.59
CA CYS A 57 7.88 20.24 16.90
C CYS A 57 8.24 19.35 15.71
N LEU A 58 7.37 19.22 14.70
CA LEU A 58 7.60 18.32 13.57
C LEU A 58 8.22 19.04 12.39
N HIS A 59 9.25 18.42 11.84
CA HIS A 59 10.10 19.02 10.84
C HIS A 59 10.45 18.01 9.75
N ASP A 60 9.72 18.03 8.64
CA ASP A 60 10.05 17.23 7.46
C ASP A 60 11.01 18.03 6.56
N LEU A 61 12.26 17.59 6.49
CA LEU A 61 13.35 18.22 5.74
C LEU A 61 13.82 17.30 4.60
N ASP A 62 14.24 17.89 3.50
CA ASP A 62 14.73 17.16 2.33
C ASP A 62 16.16 17.62 1.99
N LEU A 63 17.13 16.70 2.02
CA LEU A 63 18.53 17.03 1.73
C LEU A 63 18.81 17.38 0.25
N ALA A 64 17.81 17.26 -0.63
CA ALA A 64 17.90 17.80 -1.99
C ALA A 64 17.64 19.32 -2.02
N GLU A 65 16.94 19.86 -1.03
CA GLU A 65 16.52 21.27 -0.96
C GLU A 65 17.25 22.02 0.17
N THR A 66 17.40 21.38 1.33
CA THR A 66 18.01 21.93 2.54
C THR A 66 19.35 21.26 2.82
N GLY A 67 20.42 22.04 2.92
CA GLY A 67 21.75 21.50 3.21
C GLY A 67 21.85 20.93 4.63
N ILE A 68 22.67 19.89 4.83
CA ILE A 68 22.83 19.24 6.14
C ILE A 68 23.26 20.21 7.25
N PHE A 69 24.07 21.22 6.95
CA PHE A 69 24.47 22.23 7.93
C PHE A 69 23.26 23.00 8.51
N GLU A 70 22.30 23.35 7.66
CA GLU A 70 21.06 24.02 8.07
C GLU A 70 20.16 23.07 8.87
N VAL A 71 20.09 21.79 8.48
CA VAL A 71 19.39 20.76 9.27
C VAL A 71 19.96 20.65 10.68
N LEU A 72 21.28 20.60 10.81
CA LEU A 72 21.97 20.49 12.11
C LEU A 72 21.82 21.76 12.95
N ASP A 73 21.95 22.95 12.36
CA ASP A 73 21.72 24.22 13.06
C ASP A 73 20.30 24.31 13.62
N ARG A 74 19.32 23.85 12.82
CA ARG A 74 17.92 23.78 13.24
C ARG A 74 17.69 22.79 14.37
N ALA A 75 18.30 21.61 14.29
CA ALA A 75 18.23 20.63 15.36
C ALA A 75 18.94 21.10 16.65
N GLN A 76 19.97 21.93 16.53
CA GLN A 76 20.68 22.50 17.67
C GLN A 76 19.86 23.59 18.36
N THR A 77 19.04 24.33 17.61
CA THR A 77 18.23 25.44 18.10
C THR A 77 16.96 24.93 18.80
N PRO A 78 16.81 25.10 20.13
CA PRO A 78 15.60 24.66 20.84
C PRO A 78 14.36 25.47 20.43
N SER A 79 13.21 24.81 20.35
CA SER A 79 11.93 25.49 20.12
C SER A 79 11.43 26.15 21.41
N LEU A 80 10.94 27.39 21.31
CA LEU A 80 10.27 28.08 22.42
C LEU A 80 8.83 27.60 22.62
N MET A 81 8.21 27.02 21.58
CA MET A 81 6.80 26.63 21.56
C MET A 81 6.56 25.13 21.78
N ALA A 82 7.61 24.31 21.64
CA ALA A 82 7.55 22.89 21.91
C ALA A 82 8.78 22.44 22.72
N PRO A 83 8.60 21.65 23.80
CA PRO A 83 9.70 21.20 24.66
C PRO A 83 10.59 20.12 24.01
N PHE A 84 10.15 19.56 22.88
CA PHE A 84 10.85 18.52 22.13
C PHE A 84 10.57 18.71 20.64
N GLN A 85 11.55 18.45 19.77
CA GLN A 85 11.42 18.53 18.32
C GLN A 85 11.87 17.25 17.63
N VAL A 86 11.24 16.94 16.50
CA VAL A 86 11.45 15.74 15.70
C VAL A 86 11.71 16.16 14.26
N LEU A 87 12.90 15.83 13.76
CA LEU A 87 13.34 16.17 12.40
C LEU A 87 13.44 14.89 11.56
N PHE A 88 12.54 14.73 10.59
CA PHE A 88 12.67 13.72 9.54
C PHE A 88 13.52 14.30 8.40
N VAL A 89 14.63 13.63 8.09
CA VAL A 89 15.61 14.08 7.10
C VAL A 89 15.63 13.10 5.94
N ARG A 90 14.94 13.46 4.84
CA ARG A 90 14.79 12.63 3.64
C ARG A 90 15.93 12.81 2.65
N ASN A 91 15.97 11.93 1.64
CA ASN A 91 16.97 11.93 0.58
C ASN A 91 18.42 11.78 1.08
N LEU A 92 18.64 10.90 2.07
CA LEU A 92 19.99 10.67 2.64
C LEU A 92 21.06 10.30 1.58
N LYS A 93 20.65 9.72 0.45
CA LYS A 93 21.53 9.41 -0.70
C LYS A 93 22.37 10.60 -1.17
N THR A 94 21.95 11.84 -0.94
CA THR A 94 22.68 13.05 -1.34
C THR A 94 24.02 13.20 -0.59
N LEU A 95 24.14 12.66 0.63
CA LEU A 95 25.39 12.62 1.39
C LEU A 95 26.41 11.59 0.86
N TYR A 96 25.95 10.63 0.04
CA TYR A 96 26.77 9.57 -0.54
C TYR A 96 26.92 9.70 -2.06
N GLY A 97 26.77 10.92 -2.58
CA GLY A 97 26.95 11.24 -3.99
C GLY A 97 28.40 11.08 -4.47
N ARG A 98 28.65 11.44 -5.74
CA ARG A 98 30.00 11.32 -6.34
C ARG A 98 31.04 12.24 -5.70
N ALA A 99 30.60 13.38 -5.16
CA ALA A 99 31.49 14.33 -4.49
C ALA A 99 31.76 13.87 -3.06
N SER A 100 33.00 14.03 -2.61
CA SER A 100 33.39 13.74 -1.22
C SER A 100 32.71 14.71 -0.26
N LYS A 101 31.92 14.19 0.68
CA LYS A 101 31.12 14.96 1.66
C LYS A 101 31.77 15.05 3.05
N LYS A 102 33.08 15.32 3.07
CA LYS A 102 33.89 15.24 4.31
C LYS A 102 33.50 16.29 5.34
N GLU A 103 33.23 17.51 4.91
CA GLU A 103 32.84 18.60 5.80
C GLU A 103 31.46 18.34 6.41
N GLU A 104 30.54 17.80 5.62
CA GLU A 104 29.21 17.38 6.06
C GLU A 104 29.27 16.30 7.14
N PHE A 105 30.03 15.22 6.92
CA PHE A 105 30.18 14.17 7.95
C PHE A 105 30.91 14.68 9.19
N ALA A 106 31.91 15.55 9.05
CA ALA A 106 32.57 16.19 10.18
C ALA A 106 31.62 17.07 11.00
N ALA A 107 30.67 17.76 10.36
CA ALA A 107 29.64 18.53 11.04
C ALA A 107 28.63 17.63 11.77
N ILE A 108 28.23 16.51 11.16
CA ILE A 108 27.39 15.49 11.81
C ILE A 108 28.08 14.95 13.07
N ASP A 109 29.36 14.59 12.96
CA ASP A 109 30.16 14.14 14.10
C ASP A 109 30.27 15.20 15.19
N ALA A 110 30.47 16.47 14.81
CA ALA A 110 30.55 17.57 15.75
C ALA A 110 29.23 17.78 16.51
N TYR A 111 28.09 17.68 15.83
CA TYR A 111 26.76 17.77 16.45
C TYR A 111 26.54 16.65 17.46
N PHE A 112 26.80 15.40 17.09
CA PHE A 112 26.50 14.26 17.96
C PHE A 112 27.47 14.07 19.14
N ARG A 113 28.59 14.78 19.18
CA ARG A 113 29.42 14.88 20.40
C ARG A 113 28.70 15.61 21.54
N SER A 114 27.77 16.51 21.23
CA SER A 114 26.97 17.26 22.20
C SER A 114 25.58 17.56 21.64
N PRO A 115 24.75 16.54 21.39
CA PRO A 115 23.48 16.70 20.70
C PRO A 115 22.49 17.46 21.58
N ASN A 116 21.55 18.15 20.96
CA ASN A 116 20.44 18.77 21.68
C ASN A 116 19.57 17.66 22.31
N PRO A 117 19.45 17.58 23.65
CA PRO A 117 18.65 16.53 24.30
C PRO A 117 17.14 16.68 24.05
N GLN A 118 16.71 17.83 23.52
CA GLN A 118 15.33 18.12 23.16
C GLN A 118 15.05 17.95 21.66
N ALA A 119 15.95 17.32 20.91
CA ALA A 119 15.78 17.05 19.49
C ALA A 119 16.01 15.57 19.16
N LEU A 120 15.23 15.06 18.21
CA LEU A 120 15.40 13.75 17.61
C LEU A 120 15.60 13.90 16.10
N LEU A 121 16.71 13.39 15.56
CA LEU A 121 16.94 13.30 14.12
C LEU A 121 16.60 11.90 13.59
N LEU A 122 15.82 11.83 12.52
CA LEU A 122 15.45 10.60 11.83
C LEU A 122 15.90 10.71 10.36
N PHE A 123 17.05 10.12 10.05
CA PHE A 123 17.53 10.03 8.67
C PHE A 123 16.79 8.93 7.92
N VAL A 124 16.26 9.25 6.74
CA VAL A 124 15.50 8.31 5.90
C VAL A 124 16.33 7.88 4.70
N ALA A 125 16.66 6.59 4.66
CA ALA A 125 17.44 5.94 3.62
C ALA A 125 16.58 4.91 2.87
N ASP A 126 15.60 5.41 2.13
CA ASP A 126 14.61 4.67 1.34
C ASP A 126 15.11 4.23 -0.06
N HIS A 127 16.30 4.69 -0.44
CA HIS A 127 16.95 4.35 -1.72
C HIS A 127 17.67 3.00 -1.71
N LEU A 128 17.64 2.27 -0.58
CA LEU A 128 18.19 0.93 -0.44
C LEU A 128 17.06 -0.06 -0.28
N ARG A 129 17.21 -1.24 -0.89
CA ARG A 129 16.29 -2.34 -0.67
C ARG A 129 16.86 -3.29 0.36
N ILE A 130 16.12 -3.50 1.45
CA ILE A 130 16.47 -4.53 2.44
C ILE A 130 15.57 -5.75 2.20
N PRO A 131 16.10 -6.85 1.66
CA PRO A 131 15.32 -8.08 1.52
C PRO A 131 15.04 -8.72 2.89
N THR A 132 14.05 -9.61 2.93
CA THR A 132 13.71 -10.41 4.12
C THR A 132 14.89 -11.22 4.67
N ASP A 133 15.79 -11.65 3.78
CA ASP A 133 17.05 -12.31 4.12
C ASP A 133 18.22 -11.47 3.61
N LEU A 134 18.96 -10.84 4.53
CA LEU A 134 20.12 -9.99 4.24
C LEU A 134 21.18 -10.69 3.39
N ARG A 135 21.24 -12.03 3.39
CA ARG A 135 22.17 -12.81 2.53
C ARG A 135 21.85 -12.68 1.05
N LYS A 136 20.62 -12.30 0.70
CA LYS A 136 20.13 -12.08 -0.66
C LYS A 136 20.20 -10.61 -1.08
N MET A 137 20.75 -9.74 -0.23
CA MET A 137 20.95 -8.34 -0.55
C MET A 137 21.92 -8.22 -1.71
N ASP A 138 21.59 -7.41 -2.70
CA ASP A 138 22.49 -7.19 -3.82
C ASP A 138 23.75 -6.45 -3.36
N TYR A 139 24.81 -6.56 -4.16
CA TYR A 139 26.11 -5.99 -3.82
C TYR A 139 26.07 -4.47 -3.64
N GLN A 140 25.29 -3.76 -4.46
CA GLN A 140 25.24 -2.29 -4.43
C GLN A 140 24.54 -1.80 -3.17
N ASP A 141 23.39 -2.37 -2.83
CA ASP A 141 22.66 -2.02 -1.63
C ASP A 141 23.43 -2.45 -0.38
N LYS A 142 24.12 -3.60 -0.41
CA LYS A 142 25.01 -4.00 0.69
C LYS A 142 26.14 -2.98 0.91
N GLU A 143 26.79 -2.51 -0.15
CA GLU A 143 27.84 -1.49 -0.04
C GLU A 143 27.29 -0.16 0.53
N ARG A 144 26.11 0.27 0.08
CA ARG A 144 25.44 1.47 0.60
C ARG A 144 25.08 1.32 2.08
N PHE A 145 24.59 0.14 2.48
CA PHE A 145 24.21 -0.16 3.85
C PHE A 145 25.42 -0.11 4.79
N GLU A 146 26.53 -0.75 4.41
CA GLU A 146 27.77 -0.71 5.19
C GLU A 146 28.31 0.72 5.30
N LYS A 147 28.31 1.50 4.21
CA LYS A 147 28.71 2.92 4.25
C LYS A 147 27.88 3.75 5.22
N ILE A 148 26.55 3.56 5.24
CA ILE A 148 25.66 4.23 6.20
C ILE A 148 26.02 3.83 7.63
N ARG A 149 26.26 2.54 7.86
CA ARG A 149 26.64 2.01 9.18
C ARG A 149 28.00 2.54 9.65
N GLU A 150 28.99 2.61 8.77
CA GLU A 150 30.33 3.14 9.07
C GLU A 150 30.33 4.64 9.38
N THR A 151 29.46 5.41 8.73
CA THR A 151 29.45 6.89 8.84
C THR A 151 28.48 7.41 9.89
N LEU A 152 27.34 6.74 10.12
CA LEU A 152 26.30 7.21 11.05
C LEU A 152 26.05 6.24 12.22
N GLY A 153 26.52 4.99 12.14
CA GLY A 153 26.18 3.93 13.10
C GLY A 153 26.72 4.13 14.52
N ASP A 154 27.78 4.92 14.68
CA ASP A 154 28.33 5.24 16.00
C ASP A 154 27.38 6.13 16.82
N TRP A 155 26.63 7.01 16.14
CA TRP A 155 25.73 7.98 16.78
C TRP A 155 24.26 7.60 16.67
N CYS A 156 23.86 7.00 15.55
CA CYS A 156 22.47 6.75 15.22
C CYS A 156 22.06 5.31 15.51
N GLY A 157 20.86 5.10 16.08
CA GLY A 157 20.23 3.78 16.08
C GLY A 157 19.82 3.38 14.67
N THR A 158 20.17 2.18 14.22
CA THR A 158 19.74 1.68 12.90
C THR A 158 18.39 0.97 13.01
N VAL A 159 17.43 1.37 12.19
CA VAL A 159 16.11 0.73 12.06
C VAL A 159 15.98 0.18 10.65
N GLU A 160 16.16 -1.12 10.52
CA GLU A 160 15.98 -1.84 9.26
C GLU A 160 14.48 -1.96 8.94
N LEU A 161 14.10 -1.43 7.77
CA LEU A 161 12.78 -1.52 7.14
C LEU A 161 12.82 -2.61 6.06
N ALA A 162 13.07 -3.84 6.50
CA ALA A 162 13.16 -5.00 5.63
C ALA A 162 11.79 -5.39 5.05
N ARG A 163 11.80 -5.94 3.83
CA ARG A 163 10.59 -6.53 3.23
C ARG A 163 9.99 -7.59 4.15
N VAL A 164 8.69 -7.48 4.38
CA VAL A 164 7.95 -8.40 5.24
C VAL A 164 7.80 -9.76 4.55
N ASP A 165 8.12 -10.84 5.29
CA ASP A 165 7.91 -12.21 4.81
C ASP A 165 6.42 -12.53 4.72
N GLU A 166 6.02 -13.36 3.74
CA GLU A 166 4.64 -13.85 3.60
C GLU A 166 4.08 -14.45 4.90
N ASN A 167 4.87 -15.27 5.62
CA ASN A 167 4.41 -15.89 6.86
C ASN A 167 4.23 -14.87 7.98
N ASP A 168 5.11 -13.87 8.06
CA ASP A 168 4.99 -12.81 9.05
C ASP A 168 3.83 -11.87 8.71
N ALA A 169 3.54 -11.63 7.42
CA ALA A 169 2.34 -10.90 6.98
C ALA A 169 1.04 -11.64 7.37
N ILE A 170 0.96 -12.97 7.16
CA ILE A 170 -0.20 -13.79 7.57
C ILE A 170 -0.40 -13.73 9.09
N LYS A 171 0.70 -13.85 9.86
CA LYS A 171 0.65 -13.72 11.32
C LYS A 171 0.24 -12.32 11.73
N TRP A 172 0.73 -11.28 11.04
CA TRP A 172 0.34 -9.90 11.31
C TRP A 172 -1.17 -9.70 11.12
N VAL A 173 -1.75 -10.20 10.02
CA VAL A 173 -3.20 -10.14 9.75
C VAL A 173 -4.00 -10.78 10.88
N THR A 174 -3.68 -12.03 11.22
CA THR A 174 -4.40 -12.79 12.25
C THR A 174 -4.26 -12.17 13.63
N THR A 175 -3.03 -11.82 14.03
CA THR A 175 -2.73 -11.20 15.34
C THR A 175 -3.36 -9.81 15.49
N THR A 176 -3.39 -9.02 14.41
CA THR A 176 -3.99 -7.68 14.43
C THR A 176 -5.52 -7.74 14.43
N ALA A 177 -6.13 -8.77 13.83
CA ALA A 177 -7.57 -8.97 13.92
C ALA A 177 -7.98 -9.37 15.34
N GLU A 178 -7.21 -10.28 15.96
CA GLU A 178 -7.44 -10.75 17.33
C GLU A 178 -7.34 -9.60 18.35
N SER A 179 -6.39 -8.67 18.19
CA SER A 179 -6.28 -7.50 19.08
C SER A 179 -7.48 -6.54 18.98
N ARG A 180 -8.25 -6.64 17.89
CA ARG A 180 -9.53 -5.93 17.67
C ARG A 180 -10.75 -6.80 17.98
N ASN A 181 -10.54 -7.95 18.64
CA ASN A 181 -11.57 -8.94 18.99
C ASN A 181 -12.27 -9.59 17.79
N ILE A 182 -11.69 -9.56 16.58
CA ILE A 182 -12.26 -10.15 15.37
C ILE A 182 -11.49 -11.42 15.03
N LYS A 183 -12.20 -12.54 14.78
CA LYS A 183 -11.56 -13.77 14.31
C LYS A 183 -11.23 -13.67 12.82
N PHE A 184 -10.03 -14.06 12.42
CA PHE A 184 -9.63 -14.13 11.01
C PHE A 184 -9.28 -15.58 10.65
N ASP A 185 -9.99 -16.16 9.69
CA ASP A 185 -9.73 -17.55 9.29
C ASP A 185 -8.31 -17.71 8.71
N PRO A 186 -7.53 -18.72 9.12
CA PRO A 186 -6.15 -18.89 8.65
C PRO A 186 -6.04 -18.99 7.12
N ASP A 187 -6.97 -19.69 6.48
CA ASP A 187 -7.00 -19.83 5.02
C ASP A 187 -7.40 -18.51 4.33
N ALA A 188 -8.25 -17.71 4.97
CA ALA A 188 -8.59 -16.37 4.48
C ALA A 188 -7.39 -15.43 4.58
N ALA A 189 -6.62 -15.50 5.67
CA ALA A 189 -5.43 -14.66 5.86
C ALA A 189 -4.36 -15.00 4.83
N ARG A 190 -4.16 -16.31 4.56
CA ARG A 190 -3.28 -16.78 3.50
C ARG A 190 -3.73 -16.28 2.13
N GLU A 191 -5.01 -16.44 1.77
CA GLU A 191 -5.50 -15.97 0.47
C GLU A 191 -5.40 -14.44 0.32
N LEU A 192 -5.63 -13.67 1.39
CA LEU A 192 -5.45 -12.21 1.37
C LEU A 192 -4.00 -11.83 1.05
N VAL A 193 -3.04 -12.43 1.76
CA VAL A 193 -1.60 -12.13 1.56
C VAL A 193 -1.12 -12.60 0.19
N ASP A 194 -1.48 -13.82 -0.22
CA ASP A 194 -1.08 -14.43 -1.49
C ASP A 194 -1.67 -13.69 -2.69
N SER A 195 -2.92 -13.21 -2.58
CA SER A 195 -3.58 -12.46 -3.66
C SER A 195 -3.00 -11.07 -3.88
N LEU A 196 -2.46 -10.46 -2.83
CA LEU A 196 -1.86 -9.12 -2.85
C LEU A 196 -0.33 -9.16 -2.96
N GLY A 197 0.28 -10.35 -3.04
CA GLY A 197 1.71 -10.53 -3.31
C GLY A 197 2.63 -10.06 -2.20
N ALA A 198 2.20 -10.22 -0.94
CA ALA A 198 2.93 -9.74 0.23
C ALA A 198 3.19 -8.22 0.24
N ASP A 199 2.46 -7.44 -0.56
CA ASP A 199 2.51 -5.98 -0.50
C ASP A 199 1.76 -5.51 0.75
N MET A 200 2.52 -5.14 1.79
CA MET A 200 1.96 -4.81 3.10
C MET A 200 1.05 -3.59 3.10
N MET A 201 1.26 -2.62 2.19
CA MET A 201 0.37 -1.46 2.06
C MET A 201 -1.01 -1.87 1.54
N LEU A 202 -1.03 -2.75 0.53
CA LEU A 202 -2.28 -3.30 0.02
C LEU A 202 -2.94 -4.24 1.01
N ILE A 203 -2.16 -5.12 1.66
CA ILE A 203 -2.67 -6.03 2.68
C ILE A 203 -3.32 -5.24 3.81
N ALA A 204 -2.65 -4.21 4.32
CA ALA A 204 -3.20 -3.38 5.39
C ALA A 204 -4.50 -2.67 4.97
N SER A 205 -4.55 -2.08 3.77
CA SER A 205 -5.76 -1.37 3.32
C SER A 205 -6.95 -2.31 3.09
N GLU A 206 -6.75 -3.47 2.46
CA GLU A 206 -7.82 -4.47 2.28
C GLU A 206 -8.23 -5.12 3.60
N PHE A 207 -7.28 -5.36 4.49
CA PHE A 207 -7.53 -5.84 5.84
C PHE A 207 -8.45 -4.90 6.63
N GLU A 208 -8.15 -3.60 6.64
CA GLU A 208 -8.99 -2.60 7.32
C GLU A 208 -10.43 -2.60 6.76
N LYS A 209 -10.60 -2.68 5.44
CA LYS A 209 -11.92 -2.75 4.80
C LYS A 209 -12.69 -4.01 5.20
N LEU A 210 -12.03 -5.16 5.25
CA LEU A 210 -12.63 -6.41 5.73
C LEU A 210 -13.07 -6.30 7.18
N LEU A 211 -12.25 -5.73 8.05
CA LEU A 211 -12.61 -5.54 9.45
C LEU A 211 -13.82 -4.60 9.61
N LEU A 212 -13.86 -3.50 8.87
CA LEU A 212 -14.98 -2.57 8.87
C LEU A 212 -16.27 -3.23 8.37
N TYR A 213 -16.19 -4.05 7.33
CA TYR A 213 -17.35 -4.76 6.78
C TYR A 213 -17.97 -5.72 7.79
N VAL A 214 -17.16 -6.55 8.44
CA VAL A 214 -17.67 -7.54 9.40
C VAL A 214 -18.09 -6.89 10.73
N SER A 215 -17.53 -5.71 11.03
CA SER A 215 -17.88 -4.90 12.21
C SER A 215 -19.05 -3.93 11.98
N ALA A 216 -19.57 -3.82 10.76
CA ALA A 216 -20.68 -2.92 10.48
C ALA A 216 -21.89 -3.31 11.35
N PRO A 217 -22.60 -2.34 11.96
CA PRO A 217 -23.83 -2.61 12.68
C PRO A 217 -24.85 -3.23 11.75
N THR A 218 -25.62 -4.20 12.25
CA THR A 218 -26.76 -4.71 11.48
C THR A 218 -27.70 -3.55 11.23
N ALA A 219 -27.95 -3.20 9.96
CA ALA A 219 -29.00 -2.24 9.64
C ALA A 219 -30.30 -2.79 10.23
N GLN A 220 -30.83 -2.13 11.27
CA GLN A 220 -32.18 -2.43 11.73
C GLN A 220 -33.11 -2.24 10.53
N PRO A 221 -34.02 -3.19 10.24
CA PRO A 221 -35.11 -2.89 9.32
C PRO A 221 -35.81 -1.65 9.90
N ARG A 222 -35.95 -0.60 9.09
CA ARG A 222 -36.74 0.58 9.49
C ARG A 222 -38.16 0.10 9.78
N GLU A 223 -38.47 -0.14 11.06
CA GLU A 223 -39.84 -0.31 11.52
C GLU A 223 -40.57 1.00 11.19
N GLY A 224 -41.45 0.95 10.18
CA GLY A 224 -42.24 2.12 9.77
C GLY A 224 -42.58 2.23 8.29
N VAL A 225 -41.98 1.43 7.40
CA VAL A 225 -42.47 1.34 6.01
C VAL A 225 -43.14 -0.02 5.83
N LEU A 226 -44.45 -0.04 6.03
CA LEU A 226 -45.30 -1.15 5.60
C LEU A 226 -45.02 -1.43 4.11
N PRO A 227 -44.83 -2.68 3.69
CA PRO A 227 -44.84 -3.00 2.28
C PRO A 227 -46.26 -2.76 1.78
N THR A 228 -46.45 -1.72 0.97
CA THR A 228 -47.66 -1.65 0.13
C THR A 228 -47.59 -2.82 -0.82
N ALA A 229 -48.46 -3.79 -0.57
CA ALA A 229 -48.68 -4.94 -1.43
C ALA A 229 -49.16 -4.49 -2.82
N GLU A 230 -48.60 -5.15 -3.83
CA GLU A 230 -49.10 -5.33 -5.20
C GLU A 230 -49.16 -4.13 -6.15
N ALA A 231 -48.27 -4.17 -7.15
CA ALA A 231 -48.70 -4.14 -8.56
C ALA A 231 -47.61 -4.78 -9.46
N GLY A 232 -47.97 -5.91 -10.07
CA GLY A 232 -47.45 -6.47 -11.32
C GLY A 232 -45.95 -6.31 -11.66
N ALA A 233 -45.22 -7.42 -11.62
CA ALA A 233 -43.96 -7.55 -12.32
C ALA A 233 -44.11 -7.25 -13.83
N PRO A 234 -43.30 -6.36 -14.44
CA PRO A 234 -43.07 -6.42 -15.87
C PRO A 234 -41.91 -7.37 -16.13
N SER A 235 -42.22 -8.45 -16.84
CA SER A 235 -41.28 -9.34 -17.50
C SER A 235 -40.29 -8.54 -18.37
N PHE A 236 -39.00 -8.57 -18.05
CA PHE A 236 -37.95 -8.02 -18.92
C PHE A 236 -37.62 -9.00 -20.05
N ALA A 237 -38.13 -8.70 -21.25
CA ALA A 237 -37.56 -9.15 -22.51
C ALA A 237 -36.52 -8.14 -23.01
N PRO A 238 -35.51 -8.55 -23.80
CA PRO A 238 -34.30 -7.76 -24.05
C PRO A 238 -34.53 -6.68 -25.11
N LEU A 239 -34.06 -5.45 -24.82
CA LEU A 239 -34.09 -4.33 -25.77
C LEU A 239 -32.90 -4.39 -26.74
N ALA A 240 -33.22 -4.54 -28.02
CA ALA A 240 -32.34 -4.29 -29.14
C ALA A 240 -32.36 -2.80 -29.53
N LYS A 241 -31.16 -2.27 -29.81
CA LYS A 241 -30.73 -1.14 -30.65
C LYS A 241 -31.77 -0.08 -31.10
N GLY A 242 -31.42 1.17 -30.82
CA GLY A 242 -31.45 2.25 -31.81
C GLY A 242 -32.07 3.59 -31.36
N GLY A 243 -31.40 4.69 -31.70
CA GLY A 243 -32.06 5.97 -31.99
C GLY A 243 -31.78 7.14 -31.06
N VAL A 244 -31.06 8.12 -31.60
CA VAL A 244 -30.67 9.43 -31.04
C VAL A 244 -31.84 10.42 -31.05
N SER A 245 -31.92 11.33 -30.06
CA SER A 245 -32.28 12.79 -30.14
C SER A 245 -32.47 13.35 -28.71
N SER A 246 -31.58 14.22 -28.19
CA SER A 246 -31.65 15.70 -28.23
C SER A 246 -32.89 16.31 -27.54
N GLU A 247 -32.73 16.84 -26.33
CA GLU A 247 -32.97 18.26 -26.01
C GLU A 247 -32.64 18.57 -24.54
N ALA A 248 -31.92 19.67 -24.34
CA ALA A 248 -31.52 20.23 -23.05
C ALA A 248 -32.35 21.48 -22.75
N ARG A 249 -32.81 21.67 -21.50
CA ARG A 249 -33.11 22.99 -20.93
C ARG A 249 -32.79 23.06 -19.43
N PRO A 250 -32.37 24.24 -18.92
CA PRO A 250 -31.72 24.38 -17.61
C PRO A 250 -32.72 24.77 -16.51
N PHE A 251 -32.42 24.39 -15.26
CA PHE A 251 -33.11 24.93 -14.08
C PHE A 251 -32.20 25.91 -13.33
N SER A 252 -32.74 27.10 -13.11
CA SER A 252 -32.14 28.26 -12.46
C SER A 252 -32.27 28.22 -10.94
N SER A 253 -31.35 28.93 -10.29
CA SER A 253 -31.27 29.22 -8.87
C SER A 253 -32.43 30.06 -8.33
N SER A 254 -32.74 29.91 -7.04
CA SER A 254 -33.02 31.02 -6.12
C SER A 254 -33.14 30.52 -4.68
N ALA A 255 -32.35 31.13 -3.80
CA ALA A 255 -32.52 31.11 -2.35
C ALA A 255 -33.61 32.11 -1.93
N PRO A 256 -34.12 32.03 -0.69
CA PRO A 256 -34.57 33.22 0.00
C PRO A 256 -33.87 33.40 1.36
N GLN A 257 -33.43 34.63 1.58
CA GLN A 257 -33.04 35.18 2.87
C GLN A 257 -34.27 35.78 3.59
N SER A 258 -34.40 35.45 4.87
CA SER A 258 -34.73 36.29 6.05
C SER A 258 -35.85 37.35 5.99
N GLN A 259 -36.75 37.37 6.99
CA GLN A 259 -36.67 38.25 8.18
C GLN A 259 -37.97 38.26 9.00
N ASP A 260 -37.81 38.74 10.25
CA ASP A 260 -38.79 39.33 11.18
C ASP A 260 -39.53 38.46 12.20
N VAL A 261 -39.71 38.84 13.48
CA VAL A 261 -39.12 39.85 14.39
C VAL A 261 -39.72 39.57 15.80
N ILE A 262 -38.87 39.63 16.82
CA ILE A 262 -39.07 40.07 18.23
C ILE A 262 -40.41 39.81 18.96
N SER A 263 -40.33 39.13 20.11
CA SER A 263 -41.02 39.58 21.34
C SER A 263 -40.46 38.91 22.61
N THR A 264 -39.76 39.72 23.40
CA THR A 264 -39.91 39.97 24.85
C THR A 264 -40.13 38.81 25.84
N GLY A 265 -39.24 38.74 26.84
CA GLY A 265 -39.55 38.14 28.15
C GLY A 265 -38.32 37.64 28.89
N GLY A 266 -37.68 38.49 29.69
CA GLY A 266 -36.71 38.03 30.70
C GLY A 266 -37.41 37.31 31.86
N ILE A 267 -36.66 36.50 32.62
CA ILE A 267 -36.67 36.39 34.09
C ILE A 267 -35.61 35.36 34.53
N ALA A 268 -34.75 35.81 35.45
CA ALA A 268 -34.02 35.12 36.51
C ALA A 268 -33.56 33.66 36.36
N LEU A 269 -32.23 33.49 36.32
CA LEU A 269 -31.52 32.26 36.65
C LEU A 269 -31.64 32.00 38.16
N ALA A 270 -32.34 30.93 38.55
CA ALA A 270 -32.25 30.32 39.88
C ALA A 270 -31.52 28.99 39.76
N ALA A 271 -30.41 28.88 40.48
CA ALA A 271 -29.62 27.68 40.62
C ALA A 271 -30.40 26.59 41.35
N ALA A 272 -30.55 25.43 40.70
CA ALA A 272 -30.89 24.17 41.36
C ALA A 272 -30.00 23.08 40.77
N ALA A 273 -29.25 22.43 41.65
CA ALA A 273 -28.35 21.34 41.33
C ALA A 273 -29.14 20.12 40.87
N GLU A 274 -29.03 19.78 39.58
CA GLU A 274 -29.38 18.46 39.07
C GLU A 274 -28.08 17.69 38.77
N GLN A 275 -27.95 16.54 39.43
CA GLN A 275 -26.90 15.56 39.20
C GLN A 275 -26.94 15.13 37.72
N PRO A 276 -25.81 15.04 37.00
CA PRO A 276 -25.82 14.57 35.63
C PRO A 276 -26.26 13.11 35.62
N ALA A 277 -27.41 12.85 35.00
CA ALA A 277 -27.87 11.52 34.66
C ALA A 277 -26.74 10.79 33.92
N PHE A 278 -26.34 9.66 34.47
CA PHE A 278 -25.37 8.73 33.90
C PHE A 278 -25.79 8.41 32.46
N LEU A 279 -25.08 8.95 31.48
CA LEU A 279 -25.24 8.55 30.08
C LEU A 279 -25.05 7.02 30.03
N PRO A 280 -25.99 6.25 29.50
CA PRO A 280 -25.74 4.83 29.30
C PRO A 280 -24.54 4.72 28.38
N THR A 281 -23.49 4.04 28.85
CA THR A 281 -22.40 3.52 28.01
C THR A 281 -23.01 2.96 26.73
N PRO A 282 -22.47 3.27 25.54
CA PRO A 282 -23.02 2.77 24.30
C PRO A 282 -23.06 1.25 24.39
N SER A 283 -24.28 0.71 24.51
CA SER A 283 -24.53 -0.72 24.47
C SER A 283 -23.91 -1.22 23.17
N ALA A 284 -22.92 -2.11 23.25
CA ALA A 284 -22.26 -2.69 22.09
C ALA A 284 -23.33 -3.25 21.15
N GLN A 285 -23.57 -2.55 20.04
CA GLN A 285 -24.47 -3.01 19.00
C GLN A 285 -23.92 -4.35 18.48
N PRO A 286 -24.77 -5.37 18.26
CA PRO A 286 -24.28 -6.65 17.78
C PRO A 286 -23.65 -6.50 16.38
N LEU A 287 -22.37 -6.88 16.28
CA LEU A 287 -21.62 -6.91 15.01
C LEU A 287 -22.30 -7.86 14.02
N THR A 288 -22.33 -7.52 12.74
CA THR A 288 -22.92 -8.37 11.67
C THR A 288 -22.23 -9.73 11.56
N LYS A 289 -20.90 -9.77 11.65
CA LYS A 289 -20.08 -10.99 11.74
C LYS A 289 -18.82 -10.69 12.56
N ASN A 290 -18.57 -11.35 13.70
CA ASN A 290 -17.29 -11.16 14.40
C ASN A 290 -16.15 -12.05 13.85
N ARG A 291 -16.18 -12.33 12.54
CA ARG A 291 -15.28 -13.28 11.87
C ARG A 291 -15.14 -12.97 10.39
N VAL A 292 -13.90 -12.92 9.89
CA VAL A 292 -13.58 -12.85 8.46
C VAL A 292 -13.33 -14.28 7.95
N THR A 293 -14.13 -14.70 6.96
CA THR A 293 -14.02 -16.03 6.32
C THR A 293 -13.32 -15.94 4.96
N LEU A 294 -12.92 -17.08 4.42
CA LEU A 294 -12.33 -17.15 3.06
C LEU A 294 -13.29 -16.55 2.02
N GLY A 295 -14.59 -16.86 2.12
CA GLY A 295 -15.59 -16.33 1.19
C GLY A 295 -15.75 -14.81 1.27
N ASP A 296 -15.52 -14.19 2.44
CA ASP A 296 -15.54 -12.74 2.57
C ASP A 296 -14.34 -12.10 1.84
N VAL A 297 -13.14 -12.70 1.96
CA VAL A 297 -11.94 -12.26 1.21
C VAL A 297 -12.13 -12.41 -0.31
N GLU A 298 -12.63 -13.56 -0.75
CA GLU A 298 -12.90 -13.83 -2.17
C GLU A 298 -13.91 -12.83 -2.75
N THR A 299 -14.97 -12.50 -2.00
CA THR A 299 -16.04 -11.62 -2.47
C THR A 299 -15.64 -10.15 -2.43
N MET A 300 -14.99 -9.69 -1.36
CA MET A 300 -14.72 -8.26 -1.16
C MET A 300 -13.42 -7.80 -1.80
N VAL A 301 -12.37 -8.61 -1.73
CA VAL A 301 -11.04 -8.23 -2.18
C VAL A 301 -10.80 -8.73 -3.59
N LEU A 302 -11.05 -10.02 -3.84
CA LEU A 302 -10.70 -10.63 -5.12
C LEU A 302 -11.67 -10.24 -6.24
N ALA A 303 -12.99 -10.26 -5.99
CA ALA A 303 -13.98 -10.02 -7.05
C ALA A 303 -13.86 -8.62 -7.68
N ALA A 304 -13.58 -7.58 -6.88
CA ALA A 304 -13.44 -6.20 -7.36
C ALA A 304 -12.11 -5.98 -8.09
N LYS A 305 -10.96 -6.31 -7.46
CA LYS A 305 -9.63 -6.02 -8.04
C LYS A 305 -9.25 -6.96 -9.17
N GLN A 306 -9.60 -8.23 -9.08
CA GLN A 306 -9.19 -9.20 -10.10
C GLN A 306 -9.98 -9.03 -11.40
N ARG A 307 -11.23 -8.55 -11.37
CA ARG A 307 -12.00 -8.31 -12.60
C ARG A 307 -11.31 -7.29 -13.51
N SER A 308 -10.91 -6.14 -12.97
CA SER A 308 -10.17 -5.11 -13.72
C SER A 308 -8.82 -5.63 -14.22
N LEU A 309 -8.12 -6.44 -13.42
CA LEU A 309 -6.87 -7.08 -13.85
C LEU A 309 -7.10 -8.06 -15.01
N TYR A 310 -8.13 -8.91 -14.94
CA TYR A 310 -8.42 -9.88 -16.00
C TYR A 310 -8.90 -9.23 -17.29
N GLU A 311 -9.60 -8.09 -17.20
CA GLU A 311 -9.92 -7.25 -18.36
C GLU A 311 -8.64 -6.66 -18.97
N LEU A 312 -7.69 -6.21 -18.15
CA LEU A 312 -6.38 -5.74 -18.62
C LEU A 312 -5.62 -6.86 -19.33
N THR A 313 -5.55 -8.07 -18.76
CA THR A 313 -4.88 -9.20 -19.42
C THR A 313 -5.61 -9.70 -20.67
N ASP A 314 -6.94 -9.57 -20.73
CA ASP A 314 -7.71 -9.78 -21.96
C ASP A 314 -7.27 -8.81 -23.06
N ALA A 315 -7.23 -7.50 -22.76
CA ALA A 315 -6.80 -6.49 -23.72
C ALA A 315 -5.34 -6.71 -24.19
N ILE A 316 -4.42 -7.01 -23.26
CA ILE A 316 -3.02 -7.33 -23.58
C ILE A 316 -2.92 -8.55 -24.50
N SER A 317 -3.61 -9.64 -24.16
CA SER A 317 -3.57 -10.88 -24.95
C SER A 317 -4.27 -10.73 -26.29
N ALA A 318 -5.25 -9.82 -26.41
CA ALA A 318 -5.87 -9.41 -27.67
C ALA A 318 -5.02 -8.43 -28.49
N LYS A 319 -3.90 -7.93 -27.94
CA LYS A 319 -3.02 -6.91 -28.54
C LYS A 319 -3.72 -5.55 -28.76
N ASP A 320 -4.75 -5.27 -27.98
CA ASP A 320 -5.51 -4.02 -27.99
C ASP A 320 -4.82 -2.98 -27.08
N ARG A 321 -3.85 -2.25 -27.65
CA ARG A 321 -3.04 -1.28 -26.88
C ARG A 321 -3.86 -0.14 -26.27
N PRO A 322 -4.76 0.54 -27.02
CA PRO A 322 -5.56 1.63 -26.46
C PRO A 322 -6.39 1.16 -25.26
N ARG A 323 -7.05 0.01 -25.39
CA ARG A 323 -7.85 -0.55 -24.29
C ARG A 323 -6.98 -0.99 -23.11
N ALA A 324 -5.83 -1.60 -23.36
CA ALA A 324 -4.92 -2.03 -22.29
C ALA A 324 -4.37 -0.85 -21.48
N LEU A 325 -4.00 0.27 -22.14
CA LEU A 325 -3.56 1.47 -21.43
C LEU A 325 -4.69 2.12 -20.61
N LEU A 326 -5.90 2.21 -21.18
CA LEU A 326 -7.06 2.73 -20.47
C LEU A 326 -7.37 1.91 -19.21
N LEU A 327 -7.30 0.58 -19.30
CA LEU A 327 -7.53 -0.32 -18.17
C LEU A 327 -6.41 -0.22 -17.12
N LEU A 328 -5.15 -0.03 -17.53
CA LEU A 328 -4.05 0.25 -16.60
C LEU A 328 -4.32 1.52 -15.79
N HIS A 329 -4.68 2.63 -16.46
CA HIS A 329 -4.99 3.88 -15.76
C HIS A 329 -6.20 3.73 -14.84
N GLY A 330 -7.25 3.06 -15.29
CA GLY A 330 -8.42 2.77 -14.45
C GLY A 330 -8.06 1.97 -13.19
N LEU A 331 -7.18 0.97 -13.33
CA LEU A 331 -6.72 0.13 -12.23
C LEU A 331 -5.88 0.92 -11.20
N LEU A 332 -4.98 1.78 -11.67
CA LEU A 332 -4.16 2.65 -10.81
C LEU A 332 -5.03 3.69 -10.09
N ASN A 333 -6.00 4.30 -10.79
CA ASN A 333 -6.89 5.31 -10.23
C ASN A 333 -7.90 4.74 -9.23
N ALA A 334 -8.32 3.48 -9.41
CA ALA A 334 -9.27 2.83 -8.51
C ALA A 334 -8.61 2.30 -7.21
N SER A 335 -7.29 2.30 -7.14
CA SER A 335 -6.56 1.81 -5.98
C SER A 335 -6.25 2.94 -5.02
N ASP A 336 -6.52 2.72 -3.73
CA ASP A 336 -6.30 3.71 -2.65
C ASP A 336 -4.85 4.24 -2.59
N GLY A 337 -3.89 3.49 -3.15
CA GLY A 337 -2.47 3.87 -3.23
C GLY A 337 -2.03 4.51 -4.55
N GLY A 338 -2.89 4.73 -5.54
CA GLY A 338 -2.51 5.34 -6.82
C GLY A 338 -1.30 4.66 -7.48
N GLU A 339 -0.27 5.45 -7.82
CA GLU A 339 1.01 4.95 -8.35
C GLU A 339 1.80 4.08 -7.36
N ASP A 340 1.58 4.23 -6.05
CA ASP A 340 2.26 3.43 -5.04
C ASP A 340 1.76 1.99 -5.00
N ALA A 341 0.56 1.74 -5.51
CA ALA A 341 0.03 0.39 -5.71
C ALA A 341 0.63 -0.33 -6.94
N ALA A 342 1.53 0.30 -7.71
CA ALA A 342 2.13 -0.26 -8.92
C ALA A 342 2.77 -1.64 -8.71
N ILE A 343 3.43 -1.84 -7.56
CA ILE A 343 4.13 -3.09 -7.24
C ILE A 343 3.13 -4.24 -7.09
N GLY A 344 2.04 -4.04 -6.32
CA GLY A 344 0.98 -5.03 -6.18
C GLY A 344 0.29 -5.38 -7.50
N HIS A 345 -0.05 -4.38 -8.33
CA HIS A 345 -0.63 -4.64 -9.65
C HIS A 345 0.30 -5.43 -10.56
N LEU A 346 1.60 -5.15 -10.49
CA LEU A 346 2.59 -5.87 -11.26
C LEU A 346 2.75 -7.32 -10.79
N TYR A 347 2.72 -7.56 -9.47
CA TYR A 347 2.66 -8.90 -8.92
C TYR A 347 1.45 -9.67 -9.44
N MET A 348 0.26 -9.05 -9.40
CA MET A 348 -0.98 -9.65 -9.89
C MET A 348 -0.87 -10.00 -11.37
N LEU A 349 -0.30 -9.10 -12.20
CA LEU A 349 -0.03 -9.35 -13.61
C LEU A 349 0.93 -10.53 -13.81
N ALA A 350 2.03 -10.58 -13.04
CA ALA A 350 3.00 -11.68 -13.07
C ALA A 350 2.36 -13.02 -12.70
N ARG A 351 1.49 -13.04 -11.69
CA ARG A 351 0.72 -14.21 -11.27
C ARG A 351 -0.18 -14.69 -12.41
N THR A 352 -0.93 -13.80 -13.05
CA THR A 352 -1.82 -14.14 -14.18
C THR A 352 -1.05 -14.73 -15.37
N PHE A 353 0.12 -14.17 -15.72
CA PHE A 353 0.98 -14.75 -16.76
C PHE A 353 1.53 -16.13 -16.39
N ARG A 354 1.92 -16.36 -15.12
CA ARG A 354 2.33 -17.68 -14.64
C ARG A 354 1.17 -18.68 -14.67
N GLN A 355 -0.04 -18.28 -14.32
CA GLN A 355 -1.24 -19.10 -14.47
C GLN A 355 -1.48 -19.48 -15.93
N MET A 356 -1.43 -18.52 -16.86
CA MET A 356 -1.56 -18.80 -18.30
C MET A 356 -0.48 -19.76 -18.81
N LEU A 357 0.76 -19.66 -18.31
CA LEU A 357 1.83 -20.59 -18.65
C LEU A 357 1.50 -22.01 -18.20
N ILE A 358 1.05 -22.20 -16.96
CA ILE A 358 0.67 -23.52 -16.44
C ILE A 358 -0.52 -24.09 -17.22
N ILE A 359 -1.55 -23.27 -17.49
CA ILE A 359 -2.72 -23.63 -18.30
C ILE A 359 -2.28 -24.13 -19.69
N SER A 360 -1.35 -23.41 -20.33
CA SER A 360 -0.81 -23.78 -21.64
C SER A 360 0.01 -25.06 -21.59
N GLU A 361 0.90 -25.23 -20.60
CA GLU A 361 1.77 -26.42 -20.48
C GLU A 361 1.00 -27.69 -20.13
N LYS A 362 -0.01 -27.57 -19.28
CA LYS A 362 -0.88 -28.67 -18.88
C LYS A 362 -2.01 -28.92 -19.88
N ASN A 363 -2.08 -28.14 -20.96
CA ASN A 363 -3.12 -28.24 -22.00
C ASN A 363 -4.54 -28.25 -21.41
N VAL A 364 -4.79 -27.34 -20.46
CA VAL A 364 -6.09 -27.24 -19.78
C VAL A 364 -7.14 -26.74 -20.76
N ARG A 365 -8.24 -27.50 -20.91
CA ARG A 365 -9.27 -27.21 -21.92
C ARG A 365 -10.56 -26.62 -21.37
N ASP A 366 -10.86 -26.88 -20.11
CA ASP A 366 -12.09 -26.47 -19.45
C ASP A 366 -11.85 -26.14 -17.97
N SER A 367 -12.86 -25.51 -17.36
CA SER A 367 -12.84 -25.07 -15.98
C SER A 367 -12.79 -26.22 -14.97
N ARG A 368 -13.03 -27.47 -15.35
CA ARG A 368 -12.91 -28.61 -14.43
C ARG A 368 -11.46 -29.07 -14.35
N ALA A 369 -10.79 -29.16 -15.49
CA ALA A 369 -9.38 -29.51 -15.58
C ALA A 369 -8.46 -28.48 -14.91
N ILE A 370 -8.88 -27.21 -14.84
CA ILE A 370 -8.06 -26.13 -14.26
C ILE A 370 -7.76 -26.37 -12.78
N TRP A 371 -8.72 -26.87 -12.01
CA TRP A 371 -8.58 -27.12 -10.57
C TRP A 371 -7.69 -28.33 -10.26
N GLN A 372 -7.52 -29.24 -11.21
CA GLN A 372 -6.56 -30.34 -11.12
C GLN A 372 -5.16 -29.90 -11.54
N ALA A 373 -5.06 -28.93 -12.46
CA ALA A 373 -3.79 -28.44 -12.99
C ALA A 373 -3.12 -27.39 -12.08
N LEU A 374 -3.90 -26.50 -11.45
CA LEU A 374 -3.40 -25.45 -10.58
C LEU A 374 -3.27 -25.94 -9.13
N TRP A 375 -2.07 -25.81 -8.58
CA TRP A 375 -1.75 -26.19 -7.19
C TRP A 375 -2.39 -25.24 -6.18
N GLN A 376 -2.38 -25.60 -4.89
CA GLN A 376 -3.00 -24.78 -3.83
C GLN A 376 -2.46 -23.34 -3.77
N GLY A 377 -1.24 -23.06 -4.23
CA GLY A 377 -0.66 -21.71 -4.31
C GLY A 377 -1.03 -20.90 -5.57
N PHE A 378 -1.79 -21.45 -6.51
CA PHE A 378 -2.26 -20.76 -7.73
C PHE A 378 -3.79 -20.74 -7.81
N ARG A 379 -4.46 -20.40 -6.70
CA ARG A 379 -5.91 -20.21 -6.69
C ARG A 379 -6.32 -19.14 -7.69
N MET A 380 -7.52 -19.29 -8.22
CA MET A 380 -8.17 -18.34 -9.11
C MET A 380 -9.66 -18.34 -8.80
N PRO A 381 -10.37 -17.22 -8.93
CA PRO A 381 -11.81 -17.24 -8.77
C PRO A 381 -12.47 -18.08 -9.86
N PRO A 382 -13.57 -18.79 -9.54
CA PRO A 382 -14.30 -19.59 -10.53
C PRO A 382 -14.72 -18.80 -11.78
N PHE A 383 -15.11 -17.52 -11.60
CA PHE A 383 -15.52 -16.66 -12.71
C PHE A 383 -14.40 -16.38 -13.72
N ALA A 384 -13.14 -16.42 -13.29
CA ALA A 384 -12.00 -16.09 -14.13
C ALA A 384 -11.50 -17.28 -14.96
N ALA A 385 -11.89 -18.51 -14.61
CA ALA A 385 -11.36 -19.74 -15.19
C ALA A 385 -11.46 -19.79 -16.72
N GLU A 386 -12.67 -19.54 -17.25
CA GLU A 386 -12.90 -19.62 -18.69
C GLU A 386 -12.14 -18.54 -19.46
N ASP A 387 -12.10 -17.32 -18.93
CA ASP A 387 -11.45 -16.20 -19.59
C ASP A 387 -9.95 -16.35 -19.59
N LEU A 388 -9.35 -16.81 -18.48
CA LEU A 388 -7.93 -17.14 -18.43
C LEU A 388 -7.55 -18.26 -19.40
N ILE A 389 -8.38 -19.30 -19.56
CA ILE A 389 -8.16 -20.36 -20.57
C ILE A 389 -8.19 -19.75 -21.98
N LYS A 390 -9.18 -18.89 -22.29
CA LYS A 390 -9.28 -18.21 -23.58
C LYS A 390 -8.07 -17.33 -23.85
N GLN A 391 -7.63 -16.54 -22.87
CA GLN A 391 -6.46 -15.67 -22.96
C GLN A 391 -5.18 -16.47 -23.16
N ALA A 392 -4.97 -17.55 -22.39
CA ALA A 392 -3.80 -18.43 -22.51
C ALA A 392 -3.68 -19.02 -23.93
N ARG A 393 -4.79 -19.42 -24.56
CA ARG A 393 -4.83 -19.95 -25.94
C ARG A 393 -4.44 -18.93 -27.03
N ARG A 394 -4.45 -17.63 -26.73
CA ARG A 394 -3.98 -16.61 -27.67
C ARG A 394 -2.46 -16.65 -27.83
N TYR A 395 -1.74 -17.05 -26.78
CA TYR A 395 -0.31 -17.30 -26.83
C TYR A 395 -0.02 -18.64 -27.49
N LYS A 396 0.73 -18.64 -28.60
CA LYS A 396 0.91 -19.84 -29.43
C LYS A 396 2.09 -20.69 -29.00
N SER A 397 2.98 -20.13 -28.20
CA SER A 397 4.18 -20.80 -27.75
C SER A 397 4.52 -20.49 -26.29
N ARG A 398 5.13 -21.46 -25.61
CA ARG A 398 5.76 -21.26 -24.28
C ARG A 398 6.68 -20.04 -24.26
N ARG A 399 7.36 -19.76 -25.38
CA ARG A 399 8.28 -18.63 -25.53
C ARG A 399 7.59 -17.28 -25.35
N GLU A 400 6.36 -17.11 -25.84
CA GLU A 400 5.64 -15.83 -25.70
C GLU A 400 5.25 -15.53 -24.25
N LEU A 401 4.72 -16.53 -23.53
CA LEU A 401 4.38 -16.39 -22.10
C LEU A 401 5.64 -16.20 -21.26
N THR A 402 6.72 -16.93 -21.57
CA THR A 402 8.01 -16.74 -20.89
C THR A 402 8.58 -15.34 -21.15
N ARG A 403 8.45 -14.80 -22.37
CA ARG A 403 8.84 -13.42 -22.68
C ARG A 403 8.02 -12.42 -21.86
N ALA A 404 6.70 -12.61 -21.78
CA ALA A 404 5.84 -11.75 -20.99
C ALA A 404 6.26 -11.72 -19.51
N ILE A 405 6.52 -12.89 -18.92
CA ILE A 405 7.01 -13.00 -17.53
C ILE A 405 8.34 -12.26 -17.35
N ARG A 406 9.27 -12.35 -18.31
CA ARG A 406 10.55 -11.60 -18.27
C ARG A 406 10.36 -10.09 -18.35
N LEU A 407 9.44 -9.61 -19.19
CA LEU A 407 9.11 -8.18 -19.27
C LEU A 407 8.54 -7.68 -17.95
N VAL A 408 7.62 -8.44 -17.36
CA VAL A 408 7.05 -8.13 -16.04
C VAL A 408 8.14 -8.10 -14.96
N ALA A 409 9.06 -9.08 -14.94
CA ALA A 409 10.18 -9.10 -14.00
C ALA A 409 11.13 -7.90 -14.16
N ARG A 410 11.37 -7.45 -15.41
CA ARG A 410 12.18 -6.24 -15.67
C ARG A 410 11.51 -4.98 -15.13
N ALA A 411 10.20 -4.84 -15.36
CA ALA A 411 9.43 -3.73 -14.82
C ALA A 411 9.39 -3.77 -13.28
N ASP A 412 9.36 -4.96 -12.67
CA ASP A 412 9.36 -5.12 -11.20
C ASP A 412 10.68 -4.61 -10.60
N LEU A 413 11.80 -5.00 -11.20
CA LEU A 413 13.11 -4.51 -10.79
C LEU A 413 13.21 -2.98 -10.93
N GLU A 414 12.68 -2.41 -12.01
CA GLU A 414 12.69 -0.98 -12.25
C GLU A 414 11.80 -0.21 -11.27
N LEU A 415 10.57 -0.66 -11.02
CA LEU A 415 9.69 -0.06 -10.02
C LEU A 415 10.31 -0.09 -8.61
N ARG A 416 10.98 -1.20 -8.28
CA ARG A 416 11.68 -1.35 -6.99
C ARG A 416 12.96 -0.54 -6.89
N SER A 417 13.49 -0.02 -8.01
CA SER A 417 14.62 0.92 -8.02
C SER A 417 14.20 2.38 -7.80
N SER A 418 12.94 2.63 -7.42
CA SER A 418 12.35 3.95 -7.19
C SER A 418 12.53 4.91 -8.39
N PRO A 419 11.93 4.60 -9.55
CA PRO A 419 12.03 5.42 -10.75
C PRO A 419 11.33 6.77 -10.53
N ALA A 420 11.74 7.79 -11.27
CA ALA A 420 11.15 9.13 -11.17
C ALA A 420 9.65 9.17 -11.52
N ASN A 421 9.17 8.23 -12.34
CA ASN A 421 7.77 8.10 -12.71
C ASN A 421 7.40 6.60 -12.84
N LYS A 422 6.59 6.09 -11.90
CA LYS A 422 6.18 4.67 -11.87
C LYS A 422 5.19 4.36 -12.99
N LEU A 423 4.31 5.30 -13.32
CA LEU A 423 3.34 5.16 -14.40
C LEU A 423 4.02 4.89 -15.74
N LEU A 424 5.09 5.62 -16.07
CA LEU A 424 5.83 5.46 -17.32
C LEU A 424 6.41 4.04 -17.47
N VAL A 425 6.91 3.46 -16.38
CA VAL A 425 7.43 2.09 -16.34
C VAL A 425 6.32 1.09 -16.68
N LEU A 426 5.13 1.27 -16.09
CA LEU A 426 3.96 0.42 -16.33
C LEU A 426 3.40 0.59 -17.75
N GLU A 427 3.26 1.81 -18.26
CA GLU A 427 2.78 2.06 -19.62
C GLU A 427 3.69 1.39 -20.65
N ARG A 428 5.01 1.54 -20.49
CA ARG A 428 5.99 0.87 -21.36
C ARG A 428 5.84 -0.65 -21.30
N LEU A 429 5.70 -1.22 -20.11
CA LEU A 429 5.45 -2.65 -19.95
C LEU A 429 4.19 -3.09 -20.71
N ILE A 430 3.07 -2.39 -20.56
CA ILE A 430 1.81 -2.73 -21.23
C ILE A 430 1.96 -2.68 -22.76
N LEU A 431 2.68 -1.69 -23.29
CA LEU A 431 3.00 -1.59 -24.71
C LEU A 431 3.87 -2.75 -25.19
N ASP A 432 4.91 -3.13 -24.44
CA ASP A 432 5.81 -4.24 -24.76
C ASP A 432 5.13 -5.62 -24.70
N LEU A 433 4.16 -5.78 -23.79
CA LEU A 433 3.32 -6.98 -23.68
C LEU A 433 2.27 -7.06 -24.82
N SER A 434 1.78 -5.90 -25.26
CA SER A 434 0.77 -5.75 -26.32
C SER A 434 1.38 -5.61 -27.73
N THR A 435 2.69 -5.76 -27.86
CA THR A 435 3.40 -5.85 -29.15
C THR A 435 3.77 -7.30 -29.45
N GLU A 436 3.86 -7.61 -30.75
CA GLU A 436 4.49 -8.86 -31.18
C GLU A 436 6.00 -8.76 -30.93
N PRO A 437 6.66 -9.87 -30.56
CA PRO A 437 8.10 -9.88 -30.43
C PRO A 437 8.71 -9.48 -31.78
N LYS A 438 9.48 -8.39 -31.80
CA LYS A 438 10.34 -8.08 -32.94
C LYS A 438 11.22 -9.31 -33.19
N PRO A 439 11.26 -9.88 -34.40
CA PRO A 439 12.23 -10.91 -34.71
C PRO A 439 13.61 -10.31 -34.44
N THR A 440 14.37 -10.93 -33.53
CA THR A 440 15.78 -10.58 -33.34
C THR A 440 16.45 -10.72 -34.71
N PRO A 441 16.98 -9.66 -35.33
CA PRO A 441 17.89 -9.85 -36.44
C PRO A 441 19.03 -10.71 -35.90
N TYR A 442 19.35 -11.77 -36.62
CA TYR A 442 20.45 -12.65 -36.29
C TYR A 442 21.72 -11.81 -36.19
N ASP A 443 22.22 -11.61 -34.97
CA ASP A 443 23.52 -10.97 -34.73
C ASP A 443 24.54 -12.08 -34.44
N PRO A 444 25.44 -12.41 -35.37
CA PRO A 444 26.41 -13.48 -35.20
C PRO A 444 27.47 -13.19 -34.10
N THR A 445 27.46 -12.01 -33.47
CA THR A 445 28.48 -11.63 -32.48
C THR A 445 28.29 -12.25 -31.09
N HIS A 446 27.14 -12.84 -30.76
CA HIS A 446 26.89 -13.44 -29.44
C HIS A 446 27.38 -14.88 -29.25
N GLN A 447 28.15 -15.44 -30.19
CA GLN A 447 28.68 -16.80 -30.08
C GLN A 447 29.88 -16.94 -29.12
N PHE A 448 30.40 -15.85 -28.54
CA PHE A 448 31.64 -15.87 -27.74
C PHE A 448 31.50 -15.60 -26.23
N ALA A 449 30.29 -15.61 -25.67
CA ALA A 449 30.09 -15.39 -24.22
C ALA A 449 29.61 -16.65 -23.46
N MET A 450 30.12 -17.82 -23.84
CA MET A 450 30.02 -19.04 -23.05
C MET A 450 31.35 -19.78 -23.11
N GLU A 451 32.35 -19.25 -22.42
CA GLU A 451 33.45 -19.99 -21.79
C GLU A 451 34.28 -18.98 -21.01
N LEU A 452 34.07 -18.96 -19.68
CA LEU A 452 35.07 -18.84 -18.60
C LEU A 452 34.36 -18.68 -17.24
#